data_AF-A0A836RW64-F1
#
_entry.id   AF-A0A836RW64-F1
#
_cell.length_a   1.000
_cell.length_b   1.000
_cell.length_c   1.000
_cell.angle_alpha   90.00
_cell.angle_beta   90.00
_cell.angle_gamma   90.00
#
_symmetry.space_group_name_H-M   'P 1'
#
loop_
_entity.id
_entity.type
_entity.pdbx_description
1 polymer ?
#
loop_
_entity_poly.entity_id
_entity_poly.type
_entity_poly.pdbx_seq_one_letter_code
_entity_poly.pdbx_strand_id
1 'polypeptide(L)'
;LPKTDLKTSYHIHEVIDNVDVIMSLRTQTERHSQQNYASLKDYASDFCITKELVGDRNIIILHPGPVHRNIDIDDALLADERCKVLQQVSNGVSIRMAVLKKLIDV
;
A
#
# COMPACT_ATOMS: atom_id res chain seq x y z
N LEU A 1 17.14 5.64 3.68
CA LEU A 1 16.07 5.26 4.63
C LEU A 1 16.42 5.81 6.02
N PRO A 2 15.45 6.19 6.85
CA PRO A 2 15.73 6.57 8.25
C PRO A 2 16.36 5.38 9.00
N LYS A 3 17.15 5.66 10.04
CA LYS A 3 17.69 4.60 10.90
C LYS A 3 16.54 3.88 11.60
N THR A 4 16.48 2.57 11.48
CA THR A 4 15.46 1.71 12.08
C THR A 4 16.03 0.31 12.30
N ASP A 5 15.51 -0.39 13.30
CA ASP A 5 15.83 -1.80 13.58
C ASP A 5 14.95 -2.76 12.75
N LEU A 6 14.02 -2.22 11.96
CA LEU A 6 13.17 -3.00 11.07
C LEU A 6 13.92 -3.41 9.80
N LYS A 7 13.56 -4.58 9.23
CA LYS A 7 14.08 -5.02 7.94
C LYS A 7 13.69 -4.01 6.86
N THR A 8 14.66 -3.61 6.06
CA THR A 8 14.46 -2.71 4.92
C THR A 8 15.08 -3.32 3.66
N SER A 9 14.53 -2.94 2.52
CA SER A 9 15.08 -3.26 1.20
C SER A 9 14.85 -2.08 0.27
N TYR A 10 15.71 -1.96 -0.73
CA TYR A 10 15.60 -0.97 -1.80
C TYR A 10 14.84 -1.49 -3.02
N HIS A 11 14.59 -2.80 -3.09
CA HIS A 11 13.97 -3.44 -4.24
C HIS A 11 12.92 -4.46 -3.81
N ILE A 12 11.69 -4.31 -4.32
CA ILE A 12 10.55 -5.15 -3.89
C ILE A 12 10.79 -6.64 -4.16
N HIS A 13 11.47 -6.98 -5.26
CA HIS A 13 11.73 -8.37 -5.65
C HIS A 13 12.57 -9.14 -4.61
N GLU A 14 13.38 -8.46 -3.79
CA GLU A 14 14.18 -9.11 -2.75
C GLU A 14 13.31 -9.62 -1.57
N VAL A 15 12.09 -9.09 -1.43
CA VAL A 15 11.23 -9.36 -0.29
C VAL A 15 9.90 -10.01 -0.68
N ILE A 16 9.51 -9.97 -1.96
CA ILE A 16 8.19 -10.40 -2.43
C ILE A 16 7.86 -11.86 -2.09
N ASP A 17 8.86 -12.73 -2.04
CA ASP A 17 8.69 -14.16 -1.71
C ASP A 17 8.58 -14.44 -0.20
N ASN A 18 8.76 -13.41 0.63
CA ASN A 18 8.84 -13.52 2.10
C ASN A 18 7.75 -12.71 2.82
N VAL A 19 6.67 -12.34 2.12
CA VAL A 19 5.59 -11.53 2.68
C VAL A 19 4.22 -12.16 2.40
N ASP A 20 3.32 -12.09 3.36
CA ASP A 20 1.92 -12.51 3.20
C ASP A 20 0.99 -11.35 2.85
N VAL A 21 1.43 -10.12 3.12
CA VAL A 21 0.64 -8.89 2.96
C VAL A 21 1.52 -7.75 2.46
N ILE A 22 1.01 -6.98 1.51
CA ILE A 22 1.61 -5.71 1.07
C ILE A 22 0.64 -4.58 1.41
N MET A 23 1.11 -3.61 2.20
CA MET A 23 0.45 -2.32 2.39
C MET A 23 1.16 -1.28 1.54
N SER A 24 0.68 -1.07 0.31
CA SER A 24 1.18 0.03 -0.53
C SER A 24 0.68 1.35 0.06
N LEU A 25 1.51 2.40 -0.01
CA LEU A 25 1.20 3.71 0.51
C LEU A 25 1.12 4.71 -0.64
N ARG A 26 0.27 5.72 -0.48
CA ARG A 26 0.15 6.78 -1.46
C ARG A 26 1.46 7.54 -1.55
N THR A 27 2.01 7.59 -2.75
CA THR A 27 3.17 8.42 -3.05
C THR A 27 2.82 9.89 -2.93
N GLN A 28 3.54 10.62 -2.07
CA GLN A 28 3.32 12.04 -1.79
C GLN A 28 4.54 12.89 -2.19
N THR A 29 4.99 12.75 -3.44
CA THR A 29 6.13 13.50 -4.00
C THR A 29 5.95 15.01 -3.86
N GLU A 30 4.70 15.50 -3.85
CA GLU A 30 4.36 16.91 -3.66
C GLU A 30 4.67 17.45 -2.25
N ARG A 31 4.87 16.58 -1.26
CA ARG A 31 5.14 16.97 0.13
C ARG A 31 6.62 16.93 0.49
N HIS A 32 7.47 16.48 -0.42
CA HIS A 32 8.89 16.35 -0.14
C HIS A 32 9.62 17.67 -0.49
N SER A 33 10.42 18.17 0.44
CA SER A 33 11.25 19.37 0.23
C SER A 33 12.35 19.14 -0.82
N GLN A 34 12.70 17.88 -1.08
CA GLN A 34 13.63 17.45 -2.13
C GLN A 34 12.91 16.47 -3.05
N GLN A 35 12.98 16.70 -4.36
CA GLN A 35 12.46 15.76 -5.34
C GLN A 35 13.40 14.56 -5.46
N ASN A 36 12.95 13.41 -4.96
CA ASN A 36 13.69 12.14 -5.05
C ASN A 36 13.42 11.38 -6.36
N TYR A 37 12.34 11.72 -7.06
CA TYR A 37 11.96 11.16 -8.37
C TYR A 37 11.60 12.30 -9.32
N ALA A 38 11.94 12.14 -10.60
CA ALA A 38 11.67 13.15 -11.62
C ALA A 38 10.17 13.20 -11.99
N SER A 39 9.45 12.09 -11.84
CA SER A 39 8.01 12.01 -12.04
C SER A 39 7.36 10.88 -11.24
N LEU A 40 6.03 10.88 -11.15
CA LEU A 40 5.27 9.74 -10.61
C LEU A 40 5.46 8.46 -11.42
N LYS A 41 5.76 8.57 -12.72
CA LYS A 41 6.03 7.40 -13.57
C LYS A 41 7.35 6.74 -13.22
N ASP A 42 8.37 7.55 -12.90
CA ASP A 42 9.68 7.03 -12.48
C ASP A 42 9.58 6.37 -11.11
N TYR A 43 8.73 6.88 -10.21
CA TYR A 43 8.40 6.16 -8.98
C TYR A 43 7.69 4.82 -9.30
N ALA A 44 6.71 4.84 -10.20
CA ALA A 44 5.90 3.68 -10.53
C ALA A 44 6.71 2.54 -11.16
N SER A 45 7.75 2.84 -11.93
CA SER A 45 8.61 1.80 -12.53
C SER A 45 9.32 0.95 -11.48
N ASP A 46 9.59 1.52 -10.31
CA ASP A 46 10.37 0.87 -9.25
C ASP A 46 9.46 0.29 -8.15
N PHE A 47 8.33 0.94 -7.87
CA PHE A 47 7.53 0.66 -6.67
C PHE A 47 6.04 0.37 -6.90
N CYS A 48 5.51 0.47 -8.13
CA CYS A 48 4.13 0.10 -8.38
C CYS A 48 3.93 -1.39 -8.12
N ILE A 49 2.92 -1.73 -7.31
CA ILE A 49 2.59 -3.14 -7.07
C ILE A 49 1.73 -3.62 -8.23
N THR A 50 2.34 -4.39 -9.13
CA THR A 50 1.70 -4.90 -10.34
C THR A 50 1.25 -6.35 -10.20
N LYS A 51 0.29 -6.78 -11.02
CA LYS A 51 -0.11 -8.19 -11.11
C LYS A 51 1.06 -9.10 -11.51
N GLU A 52 1.97 -8.62 -12.37
CA GLU A 52 3.18 -9.33 -12.78
C GLU A 52 4.15 -9.54 -11.62
N LEU A 53 4.40 -8.50 -10.82
CA LEU A 53 5.26 -8.56 -9.64
C LEU A 53 4.73 -9.57 -8.62
N VAL A 54 3.42 -9.53 -8.34
CA VAL A 54 2.80 -10.44 -7.36
C VAL A 54 2.70 -11.86 -7.92
N GLY A 55 2.37 -12.01 -9.21
CA GLY A 55 2.11 -13.30 -9.84
C GLY A 55 0.96 -14.05 -9.17
N ASP A 56 1.11 -15.36 -9.02
CA ASP A 56 0.12 -16.27 -8.41
C ASP A 56 0.27 -16.40 -6.88
N ARG A 57 1.20 -15.65 -6.26
CA ARG A 57 1.45 -15.71 -4.82
C ARG A 57 0.22 -15.32 -4.02
N ASN A 58 -0.08 -16.02 -2.93
CA ASN A 58 -1.22 -15.68 -2.08
C ASN A 58 -0.88 -14.50 -1.14
N ILE A 59 -0.76 -13.29 -1.69
CA ILE A 59 -0.40 -12.07 -0.96
C ILE A 59 -1.60 -11.13 -0.91
N ILE A 60 -2.01 -10.73 0.29
CA ILE A 60 -3.08 -9.75 0.47
C ILE A 60 -2.56 -8.36 0.12
N ILE A 61 -3.33 -7.60 -0.68
CA ILE A 61 -2.96 -6.26 -1.12
C ILE A 61 -3.84 -5.22 -0.40
N LEU A 62 -3.19 -4.27 0.25
CA LEU A 62 -3.80 -3.21 1.04
C LEU A 62 -3.28 -1.84 0.62
N HIS A 63 -4.10 -0.81 0.81
CA HIS A 63 -3.70 0.57 0.63
C HIS A 63 -4.65 1.50 1.42
N PRO A 64 -4.15 2.42 2.27
CA PRO A 64 -5.00 3.28 3.10
C PRO A 64 -5.89 4.24 2.31
N GLY A 65 -5.44 4.65 1.12
CA GLY A 65 -6.18 5.49 0.18
C GLY A 65 -5.90 6.99 0.34
N PRO A 66 -6.28 7.81 -0.67
CA PRO A 66 -6.72 7.39 -2.00
C PRO A 66 -5.56 6.79 -2.81
N VAL A 67 -5.83 5.77 -3.63
CA VAL A 67 -4.83 5.10 -4.48
C VAL A 67 -4.54 5.95 -5.72
N HIS A 68 -3.27 6.17 -6.05
CA HIS A 68 -2.89 6.58 -7.40
C HIS A 68 -2.83 5.36 -8.32
N ARG A 69 -3.85 5.18 -9.15
CA ARG A 69 -3.96 4.07 -10.10
C ARG A 69 -2.77 4.04 -11.06
N ASN A 70 -2.22 2.84 -11.26
CA ASN A 70 -1.04 2.58 -12.09
C ASN A 70 0.23 3.30 -11.62
N ILE A 71 0.24 3.83 -10.40
CA ILE A 71 1.41 4.44 -9.74
C ILE A 71 1.72 3.71 -8.43
N ASP A 72 0.75 3.63 -7.52
CA ASP A 72 0.91 2.93 -6.24
C ASP A 72 0.55 1.43 -6.39
N ILE A 73 -0.51 1.14 -7.16
CA ILE A 73 -1.02 -0.21 -7.48
C ILE A 73 -1.59 -0.17 -8.91
N ASP A 74 -1.33 -1.20 -9.72
CA ASP A 74 -1.90 -1.31 -11.07
C ASP A 74 -3.39 -1.68 -11.08
N ASP A 75 -4.06 -1.39 -12.19
CA ASP A 75 -5.50 -1.61 -12.30
C ASP A 75 -5.89 -3.10 -12.27
N ALA A 76 -5.00 -3.98 -12.75
CA ALA A 76 -5.22 -5.42 -12.74
C ALA A 76 -5.23 -5.98 -11.30
N LEU A 77 -4.30 -5.53 -10.46
CA LEU A 77 -4.22 -5.94 -9.06
C LEU A 77 -5.29 -5.26 -8.21
N LEU A 78 -5.73 -4.05 -8.55
CA LEU A 78 -6.89 -3.43 -7.90
C LEU A 78 -8.19 -4.22 -8.11
N ALA A 79 -8.33 -4.92 -9.23
CA ALA A 79 -9.46 -5.79 -9.54
C ALA A 79 -9.29 -7.23 -9.02
N ASP A 80 -8.12 -7.58 -8.50
CA ASP A 80 -7.79 -8.91 -8.00
C ASP A 80 -8.51 -9.20 -6.68
N GLU A 81 -8.97 -10.44 -6.49
CA GLU A 81 -9.66 -10.84 -5.27
C GLU A 81 -8.81 -10.69 -4.00
N ARG A 82 -7.47 -10.73 -4.13
CA ARG A 82 -6.51 -10.53 -3.03
C ARG A 82 -6.44 -9.07 -2.59
N CYS A 83 -6.93 -8.13 -3.39
CA CYS A 83 -7.00 -6.72 -3.05
C CYS A 83 -8.14 -6.43 -2.08
N LYS A 84 -7.81 -5.87 -0.91
CA LYS A 84 -8.77 -5.58 0.17
C LYS A 84 -8.88 -4.08 0.45
N VAL A 85 -8.50 -3.22 -0.49
CA VAL A 85 -8.62 -1.75 -0.37
C VAL A 85 -10.07 -1.32 -0.06
N LEU A 86 -11.05 -1.85 -0.80
CA LEU A 86 -12.47 -1.53 -0.54
C LEU A 86 -12.97 -2.14 0.78
N GLN A 87 -12.46 -3.31 1.15
CA GLN A 87 -12.75 -3.91 2.45
C GLN A 87 -12.24 -3.04 3.60
N GLN A 88 -11.07 -2.38 3.47
CA GLN A 88 -10.57 -1.43 4.45
C GLN A 88 -11.54 -0.25 4.63
N VAL A 89 -12.12 0.28 3.55
CA VAL A 89 -13.12 1.36 3.61
C VAL A 89 -14.34 0.92 4.40
N SER A 90 -14.90 -0.25 4.07
CA SER A 90 -16.05 -0.82 4.80
C SER A 90 -15.74 -1.05 6.28
N ASN A 91 -14.59 -1.67 6.58
CA ASN A 91 -14.16 -1.94 7.95
C ASN A 91 -13.91 -0.62 8.73
N GLY A 92 -13.52 0.45 8.05
CA GLY A 92 -13.30 1.76 8.65
C GLY A 92 -14.54 2.33 9.33
N VAL A 93 -15.76 2.03 8.86
CA VAL A 93 -17.01 2.41 9.54
C VAL A 93 -17.12 1.68 10.88
N SER A 94 -17.00 0.35 10.87
CA SER A 94 -17.13 -0.50 12.06
C SER A 94 -16.07 -0.16 13.12
N ILE A 95 -14.82 0.07 12.72
CA ILE A 95 -13.75 0.45 13.64
C ILE A 95 -14.03 1.80 14.29
N ARG A 96 -14.48 2.81 13.53
CA ARG A 96 -14.84 4.13 14.09
C ARG A 96 -16.00 4.03 15.07
N MET A 97 -17.02 3.22 14.77
CA MET A 97 -18.13 2.97 15.70
C MET A 97 -17.63 2.32 17.00
N ALA A 98 -16.73 1.34 16.91
CA ALA A 98 -16.15 0.68 18.08
C ALA A 98 -15.32 1.64 18.94
N VAL A 99 -14.49 2.49 18.31
CA VAL A 99 -13.72 3.53 19.00
C VAL A 99 -14.64 4.51 19.71
N LEU A 100 -15.67 5.03 19.03
CA LEU A 100 -16.64 5.95 19.63
C LEU A 100 -17.36 5.30 20.81
N LYS A 101 -17.89 4.08 20.62
CA LYS A 101 -18.53 3.32 21.70
C LYS A 101 -17.63 3.20 22.94
N LYS A 102 -16.36 2.83 22.74
CA LYS A 102 -15.40 2.68 23.84
C LYS A 102 -15.13 3.99 24.60
N LEU A 103 -15.22 5.14 23.93
CA LEU A 103 -14.98 6.45 24.53
C LEU A 103 -16.21 7.06 25.22
N ILE A 104 -17.43 6.67 24.81
CA ILE A 104 -18.68 7.22 25.34
C ILE A 104 -19.40 6.32 26.34
N ASP A 105 -19.10 5.01 26.35
CA ASP A 105 -19.58 4.09 27.39
C ASP A 105 -18.80 4.39 28.69
N VAL A 106 -19.43 5.18 29.58
CA VAL A 106 -19.00 5.41 30.98
C VAL A 106 -19.37 4.22 31.85
#